data_AF-A0A2V7EMW8-F1
#
_entry.id   AF-A0A2V7EMW8-F1
#
_cell.length_a   1.000
_cell.length_b   1.000
_cell.length_c   1.000
_cell.angle_alpha   90.00
_cell.angle_beta   90.00
_cell.angle_gamma   90.00
#
_symmetry.space_group_name_H-M   'P 1'
#
loop_
_entity.id
_entity.type
_entity.pdbx_description
1 polymer ?
#
loop_
_entity_poly.entity_id
_entity_poly.type
_entity_poly.pdbx_seq_one_letter_code
_entity_poly.pdbx_strand_id
1 'polypeptide(L)' 'MSFGPDETTRRVIARVQAEGTCWCGGTVWHGRAAMRISVSSWQTTDQDAERSVAAIGRVAASLT' A
#
# COMPACT_ATOMS: atom_id res chain seq x y z
N MET A 1 -4.42 5.49 -3.36
CA MET A 1 -3.07 5.85 -3.85
C MET A 1 -2.78 5.09 -5.13
N SER A 2 -2.20 5.71 -6.16
CA SER A 2 -1.75 5.05 -7.40
C SER A 2 -0.22 5.11 -7.49
N PHE A 3 0.40 4.07 -8.07
CA PHE A 3 1.85 3.98 -8.28
C PHE A 3 2.20 4.06 -9.78
N GLY A 4 1.40 4.79 -10.57
CA GLY A 4 1.54 4.87 -12.01
C GLY A 4 0.62 3.87 -12.72
N PRO A 5 1.11 3.08 -13.69
CA PRO A 5 0.29 2.11 -14.39
C PRO A 5 -0.47 1.19 -13.45
N ASP A 6 -1.64 0.77 -13.93
CA ASP A 6 -2.58 -0.08 -13.19
C ASP A 6 -1.94 -1.39 -12.71
N GLU A 7 -1.11 -2.00 -13.55
CA GLU A 7 -0.35 -3.20 -13.21
C GLU A 7 0.70 -2.95 -12.13
N THR A 8 1.43 -1.82 -12.20
CA THR A 8 2.40 -1.43 -11.17
C THR A 8 1.69 -1.30 -9.83
N THR A 9 0.52 -0.64 -9.80
CA THR A 9 -0.25 -0.50 -8.56
C THR A 9 -0.66 -1.85 -7.98
N ARG A 10 -1.14 -2.80 -8.81
CA ARG A 10 -1.51 -4.15 -8.36
C ARG A 10 -0.29 -4.92 -7.84
N ARG A 11 0.86 -4.82 -8.50
CA ARG A 11 2.13 -5.46 -8.08
C ARG A 11 2.63 -4.90 -6.75
N VAL A 12 2.57 -3.58 -6.55
CA VAL A 12 2.93 -2.95 -5.27
C VAL A 12 2.05 -3.49 -4.15
N ILE A 13 0.72 -3.52 -4.33
CA ILE A 13 -0.21 -4.04 -3.32
C ILE A 13 0.11 -5.50 -2.96
N ALA A 14 0.28 -6.37 -3.96
CA ALA A 14 0.59 -7.77 -3.73
C ALA A 14 1.91 -7.96 -2.97
N ARG A 15 2.93 -7.17 -3.30
CA ARG A 15 4.26 -7.29 -2.68
C ARG A 15 4.29 -6.70 -1.26
N VAL A 16 3.53 -5.64 -0.98
CA VAL A 16 3.33 -5.13 0.39
C VAL A 16 2.62 -6.18 1.26
N GLN A 17 1.55 -6.80 0.74
CA GLN A 17 0.86 -7.87 1.46
C GLN A 17 1.76 -9.07 1.74
N ALA A 18 2.61 -9.46 0.78
CA ALA A 18 3.56 -10.55 0.94
C ALA A 18 4.73 -10.22 1.89
N GLU A 19 5.15 -8.95 1.96
CA GLU A 19 6.21 -8.48 2.87
C GLU A 19 5.75 -8.45 4.33
N GLY A 20 4.46 -8.19 4.58
CA GLY A 20 3.82 -8.44 5.87
C GLY A 20 3.95 -7.34 6.92
N THR A 21 4.64 -6.22 6.64
CA THR A 21 4.69 -5.07 7.58
C THR A 21 3.32 -4.43 7.76
N CYS A 22 2.54 -4.32 6.69
CA CYS A 22 1.17 -3.82 6.75
C CYS A 22 0.28 -4.51 5.71
N TRP A 23 -1.02 -4.45 5.93
CA TRP A 23 -2.01 -4.93 4.96
C TRP A 23 -2.77 -3.76 4.35
N CYS A 24 -2.88 -3.76 3.02
CA CYS A 24 -3.66 -2.78 2.27
C CYS A 24 -4.44 -3.47 1.16
N GLY A 25 -5.66 -2.99 0.88
CA GLY A 25 -6.49 -3.54 -0.18
C GLY A 25 -6.30 -2.82 -1.51
N GLY A 26 -6.69 -3.46 -2.61
CA GLY A 26 -6.89 -2.80 -3.90
C GLY A 26 -8.29 -2.18 -4.01
N THR A 27 -8.42 -1.16 -4.84
CA THR A 27 -9.70 -0.57 -5.27
C THR A 27 -9.56 0.01 -6.67
N VAL A 28 -10.68 0.34 -7.31
CA VAL A 28 -10.72 1.10 -8.56
C VAL A 28 -11.29 2.47 -8.24
N TRP A 29 -10.50 3.51 -8.51
CA TRP A 29 -10.86 4.90 -8.27
C TRP A 29 -10.76 5.70 -9.57
N HIS A 30 -11.86 6.32 -10.00
CA HIS A 30 -11.98 6.99 -11.30
C HIS A 30 -11.43 6.16 -12.49
N GLY A 31 -11.77 4.87 -12.52
CA GLY A 31 -11.35 3.96 -13.59
C GLY A 31 -9.87 3.56 -13.56
N ARG A 32 -9.15 3.84 -12.46
CA ARG A 32 -7.74 3.46 -12.27
C ARG A 32 -7.54 2.59 -11.04
N ALA A 33 -6.61 1.65 -11.11
CA ALA A 33 -6.21 0.87 -9.94
C ALA A 33 -5.59 1.79 -8.87
N ALA A 34 -6.02 1.60 -7.63
CA ALA A 34 -5.50 2.31 -6.49
C ALA A 34 -5.36 1.37 -5.28
N MET A 35 -4.36 1.62 -4.43
CA MET A 35 -4.25 1.09 -3.09
C MET A 35 -5.18 1.84 -2.13
N ARG A 36 -5.86 1.09 -1.27
CA ARG A 36 -6.73 1.57 -0.19
C ARG A 36 -6.19 1.08 1.16
N ILE A 37 -6.06 2.01 2.09
CA ILE A 37 -5.67 1.73 3.48
C ILE A 37 -6.88 2.06 4.36
N SER A 38 -7.13 1.22 5.37
CA SER A 38 -8.19 1.44 6.35
C SER A 38 -7.58 1.35 7.74
N VAL A 39 -7.70 2.42 8.51
CA VAL A 39 -7.26 2.47 9.91
C VAL A 39 -8.50 2.38 10.78
N SER A 40 -8.63 1.29 11.52
CA SER A 40 -9.85 1.00 12.32
C SER A 40 -9.55 0.61 13.76
N SER A 41 -8.29 0.31 14.09
CA SER A 41 -7.90 -0.04 15.46
C SER A 41 -7.50 1.22 16.23
N TRP A 42 -8.12 1.43 17.39
CA TRP A 42 -7.77 2.52 18.32
C TRP A 42 -6.34 2.39 18.89
N GLN A 43 -5.73 1.22 18.78
CA GLN A 43 -4.35 0.98 19.20
C GLN A 43 -3.33 1.39 18.13
N THR A 44 -3.77 1.76 16.92
CA THR A 44 -2.85 2.19 15.85
C THR A 44 -2.19 3.49 16.27
N THR A 45 -0.86 3.51 16.28
CA THR A 45 -0.06 4.69 16.62
C THR A 45 0.53 5.36 15.39
N ASP A 46 1.07 6.57 15.55
CA ASP A 46 1.82 7.25 14.49
C ASP A 46 3.03 6.43 14.03
N GLN A 47 3.70 5.73 14.95
CA GLN A 47 4.83 4.86 14.62
C GLN A 47 4.42 3.68 13.72
N ASP A 48 3.23 3.12 13.92
CA ASP A 48 2.70 2.07 13.03
C ASP A 48 2.40 2.62 11.64
N ALA A 49 1.89 3.85 11.55
CA ALA A 49 1.65 4.53 10.28
C ALA A 49 2.97 4.81 9.54
N GLU A 50 3.99 5.33 10.24
CA GLU A 50 5.32 5.56 9.68
C GLU A 50 5.96 4.28 9.15
N ARG A 51 5.92 3.19 9.93
CA ARG A 51 6.42 1.87 9.50
C ARG A 51 5.70 1.37 8.25
N SER A 52 4.38 1.55 8.20
CA SER A 52 3.56 1.14 7.05
C SER A 52 3.90 1.94 5.80
N VAL A 53 3.99 3.27 5.90
CA VAL A 53 4.35 4.15 4.77
C VAL A 53 5.77 3.84 4.28
N ALA A 54 6.71 3.63 5.20
CA ALA A 54 8.08 3.26 4.85
C ALA A 54 8.13 1.91 4.10
N ALA A 55 7.34 0.91 4.52
CA ALA A 55 7.25 -0.38 3.83
C ALA A 55 6.69 -0.25 2.42
N ILE A 56 5.59 0.51 2.27
CA ILE A 56 5.00 0.81 0.97
C ILE A 56 6.01 1.50 0.05
N GLY A 57 6.75 2.49 0.58
CA GLY A 57 7.79 3.22 -0.16
C GLY A 57 8.93 2.31 -0.63
N ARG A 58 9.46 1.46 0.25
CA ARG A 58 10.51 0.48 -0.11
C ARG A 58 10.04 -0.49 -1.20
N VAL A 59 8.84 -1.03 -1.06
CA VAL A 59 8.27 -1.97 -2.04
C VAL A 59 8.07 -1.28 -3.39
N ALA A 60 7.51 -0.07 -3.41
CA ALA A 60 7.30 0.69 -4.64
C ALA A 60 8.62 1.01 -5.36
N ALA A 61 9.64 1.45 -4.61
CA ALA A 61 10.97 1.72 -5.16
C ALA A 61 11.64 0.47 -5.75
N SER A 62 11.37 -0.72 -5.20
CA SER A 62 11.94 -2.00 -5.70
C SER A 62 11.31 -2.54 -7.00
N LEU A 63 10.26 -1.88 -7.51
CA LEU A 63 9.51 -2.27 -8.70
C LEU A 63 9.70 -1.30 -9.87
N THR A 64 10.43 -0.22 -9.65
CA THR A 64 10.82 0.79 -10.65
C THR A 64 12.22 0.48 -11.15
#